data_AF-A0A329SQY2-F1
#
_entry.id   AF-A0A329SQY2-F1
#
_cell.length_a   1.000
_cell.length_b   1.000
_cell.length_c   1.000
_cell.angle_alpha   90.00
_cell.angle_beta   90.00
_cell.angle_gamma   90.00
#
_symmetry.space_group_name_H-M   'P 1'
#
loop_
_entity.id
_entity.type
_entity.pdbx_description
1 polymer ?
#
loop_
_entity_poly.entity_id
_entity_poly.type
_entity_poly.pdbx_seq_one_letter_code
_entity_poly.pdbx_strand_id
1 'polypeptide(L)'
;MVTDKFGSGAFAQHSLIDGETRANMRNAISAFQRNNEAWSVINVIAIDKDFTELSTLEDEFPEASLILCQFHVIDYLKRETAKREYGFTRFEKMHIRNVLTMMALATT
;
A
#
# COMPACT_ATOMS: atom_id res chain seq x y z
N MET A 1 1.99 8.92 5.11
CA MET A 1 0.93 9.97 5.11
C MET A 1 -0.21 9.43 5.95
N VAL A 2 -0.84 10.27 6.75
CA VAL A 2 -2.07 9.94 7.48
C VAL A 2 -3.19 10.80 6.91
N THR A 3 -4.38 10.26 6.80
CA THR A 3 -5.54 10.98 6.28
C THR A 3 -6.66 10.87 7.29
N ASP A 4 -7.25 12.01 7.65
CA ASP A 4 -8.39 12.04 8.54
C ASP A 4 -9.70 11.68 7.83
N LYS A 5 -10.79 11.58 8.60
CA LYS A 5 -12.13 11.29 8.06
C LYS A 5 -12.70 12.37 7.13
N PHE A 6 -12.11 13.57 7.12
CA PHE A 6 -12.50 14.67 6.26
C PHE A 6 -11.68 14.71 4.96
N GLY A 7 -10.80 13.72 4.77
CA GLY A 7 -9.93 13.63 3.59
C GLY A 7 -8.69 14.51 3.67
N SER A 8 -8.40 15.12 4.81
CA SER A 8 -7.20 15.94 4.99
C SER A 8 -6.01 15.03 5.25
N GLY A 9 -5.06 15.05 4.31
CA GLY A 9 -3.82 14.29 4.40
C GLY A 9 -2.67 15.11 5.00
N ALA A 10 -1.87 14.48 5.85
CA ALA A 10 -0.63 15.05 6.38
C ALA A 10 0.52 14.03 6.32
N PHE A 11 1.74 14.53 6.16
CA PHE A 11 2.93 13.71 6.33
C PHE A 11 3.18 13.51 7.83
N ALA A 12 3.35 12.25 8.26
CA ALA A 12 3.53 11.90 9.68
C ALA A 12 4.93 11.37 10.00
N GLN A 13 5.54 10.60 9.10
CA GLN A 13 6.88 10.05 9.29
C GLN A 13 7.48 9.62 7.95
N HIS A 14 8.81 9.67 7.89
CA HIS A 14 9.63 8.91 6.96
C HIS A 14 10.73 8.19 7.74
N SER A 15 11.07 6.98 7.32
CA SER A 15 12.09 6.15 7.94
C SER A 15 12.99 5.59 6.84
N LEU A 16 14.30 5.69 7.06
CA LEU A 16 15.29 4.94 6.27
C LEU A 16 15.57 3.65 7.03
N ILE A 17 15.30 2.52 6.38
CA ILE A 17 15.47 1.19 6.94
C ILE A 17 16.46 0.39 6.09
N ASP A 18 17.36 -0.33 6.74
CA ASP A 18 18.31 -1.22 6.07
C ASP A 18 17.70 -2.61 5.92
N GLY A 19 16.86 -2.77 4.89
CA GLY A 19 16.12 -4.00 4.61
C GLY A 19 14.83 -4.14 5.41
N GLU A 20 13.84 -4.77 4.77
CA GLU A 20 12.51 -5.05 5.32
C GLU A 20 12.54 -6.29 6.23
N THR A 21 13.34 -6.25 7.28
CA THR A 21 13.27 -7.27 8.33
C THR A 21 12.21 -6.89 9.35
N ARG A 22 11.54 -7.88 9.95
CA ARG A 22 10.63 -7.68 11.09
C ARG A 22 11.19 -6.73 12.15
N ALA A 23 12.45 -6.90 12.55
CA ALA A 23 13.08 -6.07 13.56
C ALA A 23 13.20 -4.59 13.13
N ASN A 24 13.63 -4.34 11.89
CA ASN A 24 13.76 -2.99 11.35
C ASN A 24 12.40 -2.32 11.19
N MET A 25 11.39 -3.08 10.73
CA MET A 25 10.02 -2.59 10.61
C MET A 25 9.44 -2.21 11.95
N ARG A 26 9.61 -3.04 12.99
CA ARG A 26 9.20 -2.69 14.36
C ARG A 26 9.85 -1.41 14.84
N ASN A 27 11.16 -1.23 14.62
CA ASN A 27 11.83 0.00 15.02
C ASN A 27 11.22 1.25 14.36
N ALA A 28 10.89 1.17 13.06
CA ALA A 28 10.24 2.27 12.35
C ALA A 28 8.81 2.52 12.87
N ILE A 29 8.03 1.48 13.12
CA ILE A 29 6.67 1.56 13.66
C ILE A 29 6.67 2.12 15.09
N SER A 30 7.55 1.62 15.96
CA SER A 30 7.68 2.13 17.32
C SER A 30 8.15 3.59 17.36
N ALA A 31 8.96 4.04 16.39
CA ALA A 31 9.26 5.46 16.24
C ALA A 31 8.00 6.26 15.86
N PHE A 32 7.16 5.72 14.98
CA PHE A 32 5.90 6.37 14.59
C PHE A 32 4.95 6.49 15.78
N GLN A 33 4.69 5.40 16.48
CA GLN A 33 3.76 5.37 17.62
C GLN A 33 4.22 6.30 18.75
N ARG A 34 5.52 6.34 19.06
CA ARG A 34 6.07 7.23 20.10
C ARG A 34 5.91 8.72 19.78
N ASN A 35 5.92 9.09 18.50
CA ASN A 35 5.82 10.50 18.08
C ASN A 35 4.39 10.91 17.70
N ASN A 36 3.43 9.99 17.69
CA ASN A 36 2.05 10.25 17.26
C ASN A 36 1.07 9.62 18.26
N GLU A 37 0.75 10.31 19.35
CA GLU A 37 -0.08 9.76 20.45
C GLU A 37 -1.44 9.18 20.00
N ALA A 38 -2.00 9.70 18.91
CA ALA A 38 -3.26 9.23 18.34
C ALA A 38 -3.10 8.01 17.40
N TRP A 39 -1.94 7.36 17.33
CA TRP A 39 -1.70 6.23 16.43
C TRP A 39 -2.70 5.08 16.61
N SER A 40 -3.23 4.89 17.82
CA SER A 40 -4.14 3.80 18.17
C SER A 40 -5.54 3.96 17.57
N VAL A 41 -5.90 5.14 17.05
CA VAL A 41 -7.19 5.38 16.37
C VAL A 41 -7.13 5.15 14.86
N ILE A 42 -5.99 4.67 14.35
CA ILE A 42 -5.82 4.32 12.94
C ILE A 42 -6.70 3.09 12.64
N ASN A 43 -7.71 3.29 11.80
CA ASN A 43 -8.65 2.23 11.44
C ASN A 43 -8.21 1.43 10.21
N VAL A 44 -7.41 2.04 9.32
CA VAL A 44 -7.02 1.44 8.03
C VAL A 44 -5.58 1.80 7.73
N ILE A 45 -4.79 0.82 7.30
CA ILE A 45 -3.43 1.00 6.80
C ILE A 45 -3.40 0.52 5.35
N ALA A 46 -3.12 1.44 4.43
CA ALA A 46 -2.91 1.13 3.02
C ALA A 46 -1.42 0.88 2.74
N ILE A 47 -1.08 -0.30 2.24
CA ILE A 47 0.29 -0.74 2.00
C ILE A 47 0.57 -1.01 0.51
N ASP A 48 1.85 -1.06 0.15
CA ASP A 48 2.25 -1.56 -1.17
C ASP A 48 1.97 -3.08 -1.29
N LYS A 49 1.84 -3.57 -2.53
CA LYS A 49 1.69 -4.99 -2.87
C LYS A 49 2.90 -5.82 -2.42
N ASP A 50 4.09 -5.23 -2.55
CA ASP A 50 5.35 -5.94 -2.31
C ASP A 50 5.84 -5.82 -0.86
N PHE A 51 4.96 -5.38 0.06
CA PHE A 51 5.30 -5.26 1.47
C PHE A 51 5.48 -6.63 2.12
N THR A 52 6.71 -6.97 2.48
CA THR A 52 7.07 -8.33 2.90
C THR A 52 6.72 -8.65 4.35
N GLU A 53 6.72 -7.65 5.22
CA GLU A 53 6.56 -7.82 6.67
C GLU A 53 5.13 -7.53 7.16
N LEU A 54 4.13 -8.00 6.40
CA LEU A 54 2.70 -7.87 6.71
C LEU A 54 2.36 -8.21 8.17
N SER A 55 2.82 -9.38 8.63
CA SER A 55 2.60 -9.85 10.01
C SER A 55 3.08 -8.86 11.08
N THR A 56 4.12 -8.08 10.78
CA THR A 56 4.62 -7.06 11.71
C THR A 56 3.62 -5.92 11.86
N LEU A 57 2.93 -5.51 10.78
CA LEU A 57 1.87 -4.50 10.89
C LEU A 57 0.63 -5.04 11.59
N GLU A 58 0.27 -6.30 11.36
CA GLU A 58 -0.87 -6.96 12.05
C GLU A 58 -0.62 -7.03 13.56
N ASP A 59 0.60 -7.39 13.98
CA ASP A 59 0.99 -7.44 15.38
C ASP A 59 0.95 -6.05 16.05
N GLU A 60 1.44 -5.01 15.36
CA GLU A 60 1.60 -3.66 15.92
C GLU A 60 0.33 -2.80 15.81
N PHE A 61 -0.60 -3.14 14.91
CA PHE A 61 -1.88 -2.46 14.70
C PHE A 61 -3.04 -3.47 14.61
N PRO A 62 -3.33 -4.22 15.69
CA PRO A 62 -4.29 -5.33 15.64
C PRO A 62 -5.73 -4.89 15.34
N GLU A 63 -6.08 -3.65 15.65
CA GLU A 63 -7.42 -3.08 15.41
C GLU A 63 -7.56 -2.45 14.02
N ALA A 64 -6.46 -2.26 13.28
CA ALA A 64 -6.47 -1.62 11.98
C ALA A 64 -6.69 -2.66 10.86
N SER A 65 -7.54 -2.34 9.89
CA SER A 65 -7.65 -3.12 8.67
C SER A 65 -6.47 -2.83 7.73
N LEU A 66 -5.71 -3.88 7.39
CA LEU A 66 -4.67 -3.78 6.37
C LEU A 66 -5.28 -3.95 4.97
N ILE A 67 -5.02 -3.01 4.07
CA ILE A 67 -5.50 -3.05 2.69
C ILE A 67 -4.37 -2.77 1.71
N LEU A 68 -4.48 -3.33 0.51
CA LEU A 68 -3.59 -2.97 -0.59
C LEU A 68 -3.93 -1.58 -1.11
N CYS A 69 -2.89 -0.77 -1.31
CA CYS A 69 -3.02 0.52 -1.96
C CYS A 69 -3.45 0.33 -3.41
N GLN A 70 -4.63 0.83 -3.74
CA GLN A 70 -5.21 0.73 -5.07
C GLN A 70 -4.30 1.33 -6.15
N PHE A 71 -3.58 2.41 -5.84
CA PHE A 71 -2.62 3.01 -6.75
C PHE A 71 -1.50 2.03 -7.14
N HIS A 72 -0.87 1.40 -6.15
CA HIS A 72 0.20 0.42 -6.39
C HIS A 72 -0.31 -0.82 -7.11
N VAL A 73 -1.51 -1.31 -6.77
CA VAL A 73 -2.13 -2.43 -7.48
C VAL A 73 -2.35 -2.10 -8.97
N ILE A 74 -2.91 -0.93 -9.27
CA ILE A 74 -3.14 -0.49 -10.65
C ILE A 74 -1.81 -0.32 -11.39
N ASP A 75 -0.80 0.30 -10.77
CA ASP A 75 0.52 0.47 -11.39
C ASP A 75 1.19 -0.88 -11.67
N TYR A 76 1.18 -1.79 -10.69
CA TYR A 76 1.69 -3.15 -10.84
C TYR A 76 1.02 -3.86 -12.04
N LEU A 77 -0.31 -3.89 -12.10
CA LEU A 77 -1.05 -4.54 -13.19
C LEU A 77 -0.75 -3.93 -14.56
N LYS A 78 -0.56 -2.61 -14.63
CA LYS A 78 -0.17 -1.92 -15.88
C LYS A 78 1.25 -2.28 -16.33
N ARG A 79 2.18 -2.49 -15.38
CA ARG A 79 3.55 -2.96 -15.66
C ARG A 79 3.57 -4.42 -16.06
N GLU A 80 2.81 -5.26 -15.37
CA GLU A 80 2.70 -6.69 -15.65
C GLU A 80 2.21 -6.92 -17.08
N THR A 81 1.12 -6.27 -17.47
CA THR A 81 0.57 -6.37 -18.83
C THR A 81 1.43 -5.70 -19.91
N ALA A 82 2.44 -4.93 -19.51
CA ALA A 82 3.41 -4.39 -20.46
C ALA A 82 4.47 -5.43 -20.86
N LYS A 83 4.67 -6.50 -20.06
CA LYS A 83 5.67 -7.54 -20.32
C LYS A 83 5.42 -8.23 -21.66
N ARG A 84 6.50 -8.59 -22.34
CA ARG A 84 6.44 -9.19 -23.69
C ARG A 84 5.95 -10.64 -23.68
N GLU A 85 6.08 -11.33 -22.55
CA GLU A 85 5.69 -12.73 -22.35
C GLU A 85 4.19 -12.99 -22.60
N TYR A 86 3.35 -11.96 -22.42
CA TYR A 86 1.92 -12.06 -22.68
C TYR A 86 1.53 -11.85 -24.15
N GLY A 87 2.46 -11.50 -25.04
CA GLY A 87 2.20 -11.42 -26.48
C GLY A 87 1.26 -10.29 -26.96
N PHE A 88 0.78 -9.41 -26.08
CA PHE A 88 -0.15 -8.35 -26.46
C PHE A 88 0.44 -7.33 -27.43
N THR A 89 -0.35 -6.96 -28.44
CA THR A 89 -0.11 -5.80 -29.30
C THR A 89 -0.23 -4.49 -28.52
N ARG A 90 0.25 -3.38 -29.11
CA ARG A 90 0.12 -2.04 -28.49
C ARG A 90 -1.34 -1.66 -28.24
N PHE A 91 -2.24 -2.04 -29.14
CA PHE A 91 -3.66 -1.74 -29.03
C PHE A 91 -4.33 -2.53 -27.90
N GLU A 92 -4.04 -3.84 -27.80
CA GLU A 92 -4.55 -4.69 -26.72
C GLU A 92 -4.04 -4.24 -25.35
N LYS A 93 -2.75 -3.85 -25.25
CA LYS A 93 -2.20 -3.28 -24.00
C LYS A 93 -2.97 -2.05 -23.53
N MET A 94 -3.40 -1.18 -24.45
CA MET A 94 -4.21 -0.01 -24.09
C MET A 94 -5.57 -0.42 -23.51
N HIS A 95 -6.24 -1.38 -24.15
CA HIS A 95 -7.57 -1.86 -23.71
C HIS A 95 -7.49 -2.57 -22.37
N ILE A 96 -6.53 -3.50 -22.22
CA ILE A 96 -6.34 -4.29 -21.00
C ILE A 96 -6.03 -3.37 -19.80
N ARG A 97 -5.19 -2.35 -19.98
CA ARG A 97 -4.90 -1.39 -18.89
C ARG A 97 -6.14 -0.67 -18.40
N ASN A 98 -7.04 -0.27 -19.31
CA ASN A 98 -8.29 0.39 -18.96
C ASN A 98 -9.22 -0.59 -18.22
N VAL A 99 -9.38 -1.81 -18.73
CA VAL A 99 -10.20 -2.85 -18.09
C VAL A 99 -9.68 -3.17 -16.69
N LEU A 100 -8.38 -3.39 -16.52
CA LEU A 100 -7.78 -3.67 -15.20
C LEU A 100 -7.95 -2.51 -14.22
N THR A 101 -7.84 -1.27 -14.71
CA THR A 101 -8.09 -0.09 -13.87
C THR A 101 -9.55 -0.05 -13.43
N MET A 102 -10.50 -0.30 -14.34
CA MET A 102 -11.92 -0.37 -14.01
C MET A 102 -12.24 -1.50 -13.02
N MET A 103 -11.65 -2.69 -13.20
CA MET A 103 -11.83 -3.80 -12.27
C MET A 103 -11.29 -3.48 -10.87
N ALA A 104 -10.11 -2.85 -10.78
CA ALA A 104 -9.52 -2.47 -9.50
C ALA A 104 -10.31 -1.34 -8.80
N LEU A 105 -11.03 -0.50 -9.57
CA LEU A 105 -11.86 0.60 -9.05
C LEU A 105 -13.33 0.20 -8.85
N ALA A 106 -13.73 -1.00 -9.27
CA ALA A 106 -15.10 -1.44 -9.14
C ALA A 106 -15.46 -1.59 -7.66
N THR A 107 -16.53 -0.93 -7.23
CA THR A 107 -17.14 -1.14 -5.92
C THR A 107 -18.07 -2.35 -6.01
N THR A 108 -17.99 -3.25 -5.04
CA THR A 108 -18.94 -4.36 -4.85
C THR A 108 -20.26 -3.87 -4.28
#